data_AF-A0A1U7D668-F1
#
_entry.id   AF-A0A1U7D668-F1
#
_cell.length_a   1.000
_cell.length_b   1.000
_cell.length_c   1.000
_cell.angle_alpha   90.00
_cell.angle_beta   90.00
_cell.angle_gamma   90.00
#
_symmetry.space_group_name_H-M   'P 1'
#
loop_
_entity.id
_entity.type
_entity.pdbx_description
1 polymer ?
#
loop_
_entity_poly.entity_id
_entity_poly.type
_entity_poly.pdbx_seq_one_letter_code
_entity_poly.pdbx_strand_id
1 'polypeptide(L)'
;MQSELATRRRVLRVTYQRYVDADRAWTAALQEMATWFPIGARPYRASIGNPGSRLRRLYEARARALVQLEAAHEKFETARRRMGARRRGGRSQTIFLFGTA
;
A
#
# COMPACT_ATOMS: atom_id res chain seq x y z
N MET A 1 -21.95 -4.45 -3.17
CA MET A 1 -21.14 -5.16 -2.14
C MET A 1 -19.96 -5.93 -2.76
N GLN A 2 -20.15 -6.82 -3.76
CA GLN A 2 -19.01 -7.40 -4.53
C GLN A 2 -18.26 -6.34 -5.35
N SER A 3 -19.01 -5.42 -5.98
CA SER A 3 -18.48 -4.23 -6.67
C SER A 3 -17.56 -3.39 -5.78
N GLU A 4 -17.90 -3.27 -4.49
CA GLU A 4 -17.14 -2.50 -3.50
C GLU A 4 -15.77 -3.13 -3.19
N LEU A 5 -15.69 -4.46 -3.13
CA LEU A 5 -14.42 -5.17 -2.98
C LEU A 5 -13.59 -5.07 -4.27
N ALA A 6 -14.22 -5.16 -5.44
CA ALA A 6 -13.55 -4.97 -6.72
C ALA A 6 -12.93 -3.57 -6.84
N THR A 7 -13.66 -2.52 -6.43
CA THR A 7 -13.15 -1.15 -6.36
C THR A 7 -11.96 -1.04 -5.42
N ARG A 8 -12.03 -1.62 -4.22
CA ARG A 8 -10.89 -1.60 -3.28
C ARG A 8 -9.68 -2.39 -3.79
N ARG A 9 -9.89 -3.51 -4.48
CA ARG A 9 -8.82 -4.27 -5.14
C ARG A 9 -8.15 -3.43 -6.23
N ARG A 10 -8.93 -2.66 -7.00
CA ARG A 10 -8.40 -1.73 -8.01
C ARG A 10 -7.56 -0.63 -7.36
N VAL A 11 -8.04 -0.03 -6.28
CA VAL A 11 -7.28 0.97 -5.52
C VAL A 11 -5.96 0.38 -5.00
N LEU A 12 -5.99 -0.82 -4.40
CA LEU A 12 -4.79 -1.51 -3.93
C LEU A 12 -3.77 -1.75 -5.05
N ARG A 13 -4.23 -2.14 -6.25
CA ARG A 13 -3.35 -2.32 -7.41
C ARG A 13 -2.72 -1.00 -7.84
N VAL A 14 -3.49 0.09 -7.87
CA VAL A 14 -3.00 1.42 -8.26
C VAL A 14 -1.97 1.94 -7.26
N THR A 15 -2.23 1.82 -5.95
CA THR A 15 -1.27 2.26 -4.92
C THR A 15 -0.01 1.40 -4.93
N TYR A 16 -0.12 0.11 -5.20
CA TYR A 16 1.03 -0.77 -5.37
C TYR A 16 1.90 -0.33 -6.55
N GLN A 17 1.29 -0.07 -7.71
CA GLN A 17 2.04 0.41 -8.88
C GLN A 17 2.76 1.73 -8.60
N ARG A 18 2.07 2.69 -7.95
CA ARG A 18 2.66 3.98 -7.56
C ARG A 18 3.86 3.82 -6.61
N TYR A 19 3.79 2.88 -5.68
CA TYR A 19 4.92 2.56 -4.81
C TYR A 19 6.10 2.01 -5.60
N VAL A 20 5.87 1.04 -6.48
CA VAL A 20 6.93 0.45 -7.33
C VAL A 20 7.60 1.51 -8.20
N ASP A 21 6.82 2.41 -8.81
CA ASP A 21 7.36 3.47 -9.65
C ASP A 21 8.20 4.47 -8.83
N ALA A 22 7.75 4.83 -7.63
CA ALA A 22 8.49 5.73 -6.75
C ALA A 22 9.78 5.08 -6.20
N ASP A 23 9.75 3.79 -5.87
CA ASP A 23 10.91 3.02 -5.40
C ASP A 23 11.96 2.86 -6.50
N ARG A 24 11.53 2.63 -7.75
CA ARG A 24 12.42 2.61 -8.92
C ARG A 24 13.08 3.96 -9.15
N ALA A 25 12.32 5.04 -9.10
CA ALA A 25 12.85 6.40 -9.29
C ALA A 25 13.88 6.76 -8.19
N TRP A 26 13.60 6.39 -6.94
CA TRP A 26 14.54 6.54 -5.83
C TRP A 26 15.82 5.74 -6.04
N THR A 27 15.70 4.46 -6.39
CA THR A 27 16.85 3.58 -6.62
C THR A 27 17.72 4.06 -7.78
N ALA A 28 17.10 4.51 -8.88
CA ALA A 28 17.82 5.08 -10.02
C ALA A 28 18.61 6.33 -9.62
N ALA A 29 18.03 7.23 -8.82
CA ALA A 29 18.75 8.41 -8.34
C ALA A 29 19.92 8.06 -7.41
N LEU A 30 19.79 7.02 -6.58
CA LEU A 30 20.91 6.52 -5.78
C LEU A 30 22.02 5.92 -6.63
N GLN A 31 21.67 5.19 -7.70
CA GLN A 31 22.63 4.63 -8.64
C GLN A 31 23.37 5.74 -9.40
N GLU A 32 22.64 6.74 -9.90
CA GLU A 32 23.22 7.92 -10.55
C GLU A 32 24.20 8.62 -9.60
N MET A 33 23.79 8.88 -8.36
CA MET A 33 24.67 9.46 -7.34
C MET A 33 25.92 8.61 -7.12
N ALA A 34 25.78 7.28 -7.06
CA ALA A 34 26.90 6.38 -6.84
C ALA A 34 27.95 6.37 -7.98
N THR A 35 27.59 6.86 -9.18
CA THR A 35 28.51 7.07 -10.30
C THR A 35 29.35 8.33 -10.13
N TRP A 36 28.82 9.37 -9.48
CA TRP A 36 29.53 10.63 -9.27
C TRP A 36 30.50 10.62 -8.07
N PHE A 37 30.30 9.72 -7.11
CA PHE A 37 31.13 9.65 -5.89
C PHE A 37 31.98 8.37 -5.82
N PRO A 38 33.31 8.48 -5.59
CA PRO A 38 34.18 7.33 -5.41
C PRO A 38 33.76 6.53 -4.17
N ILE A 39 34.02 5.21 -4.16
CA ILE A 39 33.44 4.25 -3.19
C ILE A 39 33.64 4.68 -1.73
N GLY A 40 34.76 5.32 -1.39
CA GLY A 40 35.08 5.82 -0.05
C GLY A 40 34.55 7.21 0.32
N ALA A 41 34.07 8.00 -0.66
CA ALA A 41 33.49 9.33 -0.44
C ALA A 41 31.97 9.36 -0.69
N ARG A 42 31.34 8.18 -0.82
CA ARG A 42 29.89 8.08 -0.98
C ARG A 42 29.22 8.65 0.27
N PRO A 43 28.33 9.66 0.13
CA PRO A 43 27.52 10.12 1.23
C PRO A 43 26.84 8.92 1.90
N TYR A 44 26.93 8.83 3.23
CA TYR A 44 26.38 7.72 4.02
C TYR A 44 24.97 7.37 3.55
N ARG A 45 24.60 6.08 3.49
CA ARG A 45 23.29 5.57 3.01
C ARG A 45 22.06 6.23 3.68
N ALA A 46 22.24 6.89 4.82
CA ALA A 46 21.20 7.70 5.48
C ALA A 46 21.07 9.14 4.93
N SER A 47 21.78 9.49 3.85
CA SER A 47 21.59 10.75 3.14
C SER A 47 20.30 10.68 2.34
N ILE A 48 19.18 10.86 3.04
CA ILE A 48 17.83 11.07 2.51
C ILE A 48 17.80 12.25 1.49
N GLY A 49 18.92 12.96 1.30
CA GLY A 49 19.09 14.17 0.52
C GLY A 49 18.93 15.40 1.41
N ASN A 50 19.56 16.50 1.06
CA ASN A 50 19.32 17.78 1.74
C ASN A 50 17.84 18.19 1.55
N PRO A 51 17.21 18.84 2.54
CA PRO A 51 15.88 19.43 2.37
C PRO A 51 15.78 20.21 1.06
N GLY A 52 14.68 20.03 0.32
CA GLY A 52 14.47 20.66 -1.00
C GLY A 52 15.22 20.02 -2.18
N SER A 53 16.21 19.15 -1.95
CA SER A 53 16.91 18.46 -3.03
C SER A 53 15.99 17.52 -3.82
N ARG A 54 16.38 17.23 -5.08
CA ARG A 54 15.71 16.19 -5.89
C ARG A 54 15.70 14.84 -5.18
N LEU A 55 16.79 14.47 -4.52
CA LEU A 55 16.91 13.22 -3.77
C LEU A 55 15.89 13.19 -2.61
N ARG A 56 15.80 14.26 -1.81
CA ARG A 56 14.80 14.39 -0.74
C ARG A 56 13.36 14.24 -1.26
N ARG A 57 13.04 14.87 -2.38
CA ARG A 57 11.69 14.75 -2.99
C ARG A 57 11.38 13.31 -3.41
N LEU A 58 12.35 12.59 -3.98
CA LEU A 58 12.17 11.19 -4.37
C LEU A 58 11.99 10.27 -3.15
N TYR A 59 12.76 10.50 -2.09
CA TYR A 59 12.57 9.79 -0.83
C TYR A 59 11.18 10.02 -0.24
N GLU A 60 10.75 11.28 -0.15
CA GLU A 60 9.43 11.61 0.38
C GLU A 60 8.31 11.04 -0.48
N ALA A 61 8.45 11.07 -1.81
CA ALA A 61 7.48 10.48 -2.73
C ALA A 61 7.35 8.98 -2.50
N ARG A 62 8.47 8.26 -2.35
CA ARG A 62 8.50 6.84 -2.01
C ARG A 62 7.83 6.57 -0.65
N ALA A 63 8.19 7.34 0.38
CA ALA A 63 7.61 7.18 1.71
C ALA A 63 6.09 7.42 1.72
N ARG A 64 5.62 8.48 1.05
CA ARG A 64 4.18 8.76 0.90
C ARG A 64 3.45 7.66 0.14
N ALA A 65 4.06 7.12 -0.93
CA ALA A 65 3.47 6.03 -1.71
C ALA A 65 3.35 4.74 -0.89
N LEU A 66 4.34 4.44 -0.05
CA LEU A 66 4.30 3.30 0.86
C LEU A 66 3.15 3.41 1.88
N VAL A 67 3.02 4.57 2.55
CA VAL A 67 1.92 4.81 3.49
C VAL A 67 0.55 4.67 2.81
N GLN A 68 0.40 5.15 1.58
CA GLN A 68 -0.84 4.99 0.82
C GLN A 68 -1.13 3.53 0.46
N LEU A 69 -0.10 2.75 0.13
CA LEU A 69 -0.21 1.32 -0.15
C LEU A 69 -0.67 0.56 1.10
N GLU A 70 -0.04 0.81 2.25
CA GLU A 70 -0.42 0.20 3.53
C GLU A 70 -1.88 0.51 3.89
N ALA A 71 -2.28 1.78 3.82
CA ALA A 71 -3.65 2.18 4.08
C ALA A 71 -4.66 1.53 3.12
N ALA A 72 -4.32 1.37 1.84
CA ALA A 72 -5.17 0.69 0.87
C ALA A 72 -5.28 -0.81 1.18
N HIS A 73 -4.19 -1.44 1.59
CA HIS A 73 -4.14 -2.85 1.96
C HIS A 73 -5.01 -3.14 3.19
N GLU A 74 -4.89 -2.34 4.24
CA GLU A 74 -5.72 -2.47 5.45
C GLU A 74 -7.21 -2.31 5.16
N LYS A 75 -7.58 -1.34 4.32
CA LYS A 75 -8.98 -1.11 3.89
C LYS A 75 -9.52 -2.30 3.09
N PHE A 76 -8.70 -2.88 2.21
CA PHE A 76 -9.08 -4.06 1.44
C PHE A 76 -9.29 -5.26 2.36
N GLU A 77 -8.34 -5.55 3.25
CA GLU A 77 -8.41 -6.69 4.16
C GLU A 77 -9.57 -6.58 5.16
N THR A 78 -9.86 -5.38 5.63
CA THR A 78 -11.04 -5.12 6.48
C THR A 78 -12.34 -5.39 5.72
N ALA A 79 -12.46 -4.93 4.47
CA ALA A 79 -13.61 -5.23 3.63
C ALA A 79 -13.75 -6.74 3.34
N ARG A 80 -12.64 -7.42 3.06
CA ARG A 80 -12.59 -8.87 2.82
C ARG A 80 -13.07 -9.65 4.05
N ARG A 81 -12.57 -9.31 5.24
CA ARG A 81 -13.00 -9.92 6.52
C ARG A 81 -14.48 -9.71 6.79
N ARG A 82 -15.00 -8.49 6.61
CA ARG A 82 -16.45 -8.19 6.78
C ARG A 82 -17.33 -9.05 5.87
N MET A 83 -16.94 -9.24 4.61
CA MET A 83 -17.69 -10.12 3.70
C MET A 83 -17.61 -11.60 4.09
N GLY A 84 -16.44 -12.08 4.53
CA GLY A 84 -16.28 -13.45 5.02
C GLY A 84 -17.11 -13.72 6.28
N ALA A 85 -17.20 -12.77 7.20
CA ALA A 85 -18.06 -12.85 8.39
C ALA A 85 -19.55 -12.94 8.00
N ARG A 86 -20.03 -12.11 7.07
CA ARG A 86 -21.42 -12.17 6.58
C ARG A 86 -21.76 -13.48 5.89
N ARG A 87 -20.87 -14.04 5.08
CA ARG A 87 -21.08 -15.35 4.43
C ARG A 87 -21.20 -16.50 5.43
N ARG A 88 -20.55 -16.38 6.59
CA ARG A 88 -20.63 -17.37 7.68
C ARG A 88 -21.89 -17.16 8.53
N GLY A 89 -22.24 -15.92 8.87
CA GLY A 89 -23.45 -15.59 9.63
C GLY A 89 -24.76 -15.81 8.85
N GLY A 90 -24.76 -15.63 7.53
CA GLY A 90 -25.93 -15.87 6.68
C GLY A 90 -26.26 -17.35 6.43
N ARG A 91 -25.48 -18.30 6.99
CA ARG A 91 -25.76 -19.74 6.94
C ARG A 91 -26.31 -20.29 8.26
N SER A 92 -26.48 -19.46 9.29
CA SER A 92 -27.11 -19.87 10.54
C SER A 92 -28.57 -19.39 10.60
N GLN A 93 -29.44 -20.34 10.25
CA GLN A 93 -30.68 -20.66 10.94
C GLN A 93 -31.70 -19.53 11.13
N THR A 94 -32.60 -19.42 10.17
CA THR A 94 -34.00 -19.08 10.46
C THR A 94 -34.61 -20.28 11.20
N ILE A 95 -34.49 -20.33 12.53
CA ILE A 95 -35.38 -21.16 13.35
C ILE A 95 -36.73 -20.45 13.32
N PHE A 96 -37.62 -20.90 12.43
CA PHE A 96 -39.03 -20.61 12.56
C PHE A 96 -39.55 -21.40 13.77
N LEU A 97 -39.71 -20.72 14.90
CA LEU A 97 -40.52 -21.22 16.00
C LEU A 97 -41.99 -21.04 15.61
N PHE A 98 -42.53 -22.02 14.88
CA PHE A 98 -43.98 -22.22 14.85
C PHE A 98 -44.34 -23.07 16.06
N GLY A 99 -44.71 -22.39 17.15
CA GLY A 99 -45.39 -23.00 18.29
C GLY A 99 -46.87 -22.66 18.21
N THR A 100 -47.65 -23.63 17.76
CA THR A 100 -49.12 -23.65 17.75
C THR A 100 -49.68 -24.12 19.09
N ALA A 101 -50.87 -23.60 19.42
CA ALA A 101 -51.87 -24.05 20.39
C ALA A 101 -51.64 -23.71 21.87
#